data_AF-A0A0L8G8U0-F1
#
_entry.id   AF-A0A0L8G8U0-F1
#
_cell.length_a   1.000
_cell.length_b   1.000
_cell.length_c   1.000
_cell.angle_alpha   90.00
_cell.angle_beta   90.00
_cell.angle_gamma   90.00
#
_symmetry.space_group_name_H-M   'P 1'
#
loop_
_entity.id
_entity.type
_entity.pdbx_description
1 polymer ?
#
loop_
_entity_poly.entity_id
_entity_poly.type
_entity_poly.pdbx_seq_one_letter_code
_entity_poly.pdbx_strand_id
1 'polypeptide(L)'
;MGDFNGHVGKWILGFEGVHGGKGIGERNLEGRMLLEFCDEKELCVNTWFRKTKKRKVTFSAGGNETEIDFMLVGRKNRKYLRDVKTIPGELQYRLVVADLDKRKVKECVRKGMAER
;
A
#
# COMPACT_ATOMS: atom_id res chain seq x y z
N MET A 1 6.96 2.42 -2.65
CA MET A 1 6.47 2.45 -1.27
C MET A 1 6.58 3.87 -0.79
N GLY A 2 5.63 4.34 0.02
CA GLY A 2 5.68 5.65 0.64
C GLY A 2 4.39 6.01 1.38
N ASP A 3 4.43 7.14 2.05
CA ASP A 3 3.25 7.82 2.61
C ASP A 3 2.51 8.53 1.47
N PHE A 4 1.22 8.21 1.31
CA PHE A 4 0.36 8.82 0.30
C PHE A 4 -0.69 9.75 0.91
N ASN A 5 -0.76 9.86 2.25
CA ASN A 5 -1.78 10.62 2.98
C ASN A 5 -3.23 10.32 2.56
N GLY A 6 -3.47 9.15 1.97
CA GLY A 6 -4.75 8.77 1.38
C GLY A 6 -5.34 7.54 2.04
N HIS A 7 -6.60 7.62 2.45
CA HIS A 7 -7.35 6.47 2.97
C HIS A 7 -8.04 5.76 1.81
N VAL A 8 -7.54 4.57 1.44
CA VAL A 8 -8.15 3.75 0.37
C VAL A 8 -9.44 3.05 0.81
N GLY A 9 -9.60 2.86 2.13
CA GLY A 9 -10.79 2.30 2.77
C GLY A 9 -10.93 0.78 2.66
N LYS A 10 -11.99 0.23 3.23
CA LYS A 10 -12.29 -1.21 3.20
C LYS A 10 -12.91 -1.71 1.88
N TRP A 11 -13.63 -0.83 1.18
CA TRP A 11 -14.44 -1.21 0.02
C TRP A 11 -13.60 -1.35 -1.26
N ILE A 12 -13.91 -2.36 -2.08
CA ILE A 12 -13.24 -2.59 -3.38
C ILE A 12 -13.97 -1.97 -4.56
N LEU A 13 -15.24 -1.57 -4.39
CA LEU A 13 -16.11 -1.19 -5.50
C LEU A 13 -15.44 -0.15 -6.42
N GLY A 14 -15.34 -0.50 -7.69
CA GLY A 14 -14.72 0.30 -8.75
C GLY A 14 -13.20 0.13 -8.88
N PHE A 15 -12.57 -0.74 -8.08
CA PHE A 15 -11.12 -0.93 -8.00
C PHE A 15 -10.72 -2.39 -7.72
N GLU A 16 -11.51 -3.37 -8.18
CA GLU A 16 -11.36 -4.80 -7.88
C GLU A 16 -10.00 -5.38 -8.28
N GLY A 17 -9.34 -4.79 -9.28
CA GLY A 17 -7.98 -5.15 -9.72
C GLY A 17 -6.85 -4.34 -9.06
N VAL A 18 -7.16 -3.27 -8.33
CA VAL A 18 -6.20 -2.40 -7.64
C VAL A 18 -6.17 -2.66 -6.13
N HIS A 19 -7.34 -2.87 -5.54
CA HIS A 19 -7.57 -2.85 -4.11
C HIS A 19 -8.06 -4.22 -3.63
N GLY A 20 -7.38 -4.78 -2.62
CA GLY A 20 -7.67 -6.13 -2.14
C GLY A 20 -8.80 -6.24 -1.12
N GLY A 21 -9.44 -5.13 -0.77
CA GLY A 21 -10.64 -5.13 0.08
C GLY A 21 -10.38 -5.38 1.55
N LYS A 22 -9.14 -5.22 1.99
CA LYS A 22 -8.74 -5.37 3.39
C LYS A 22 -8.17 -4.07 3.97
N GLY A 23 -8.38 -2.91 3.36
CA GLY A 23 -7.96 -1.63 3.95
C GLY A 23 -8.73 -1.27 5.24
N ILE A 24 -8.30 -0.21 5.91
CA ILE A 24 -8.92 0.33 7.13
C ILE A 24 -9.77 1.56 6.80
N GLY A 25 -10.93 1.67 7.46
CA GLY A 25 -11.76 2.87 7.43
C GLY A 25 -12.53 3.07 6.13
N GLU A 26 -12.94 4.31 5.89
CA GLU A 26 -13.63 4.75 4.68
C GLU A 26 -12.66 5.41 3.71
N ARG A 27 -13.03 5.41 2.43
CA ARG A 27 -12.20 5.99 1.36
C ARG A 27 -12.35 7.52 1.34
N ASN A 28 -11.24 8.25 1.34
CA ASN A 28 -11.23 9.71 1.15
C ASN A 28 -10.82 10.09 -0.29
N LEU A 29 -10.73 11.41 -0.58
CA LEU A 29 -10.39 11.92 -1.90
C LEU A 29 -9.00 11.47 -2.35
N GLU A 30 -8.01 11.63 -1.48
CA GLU A 30 -6.61 11.28 -1.72
C GLU A 30 -6.46 9.78 -1.96
N GLY A 31 -7.18 8.96 -1.20
CA GLY A 31 -7.24 7.52 -1.39
C GLY A 31 -7.91 7.10 -2.70
N ARG A 32 -8.95 7.82 -3.14
CA ARG A 32 -9.53 7.61 -4.48
C ARG A 32 -8.52 7.95 -5.57
N MET A 33 -7.88 9.12 -5.49
CA MET A 33 -6.87 9.55 -6.47
C MET A 33 -5.71 8.54 -6.56
N LEU A 34 -5.28 7.99 -5.42
CA LEU A 34 -4.27 6.93 -5.38
C LEU A 34 -4.73 5.67 -6.13
N LEU A 35 -5.99 5.26 -5.92
CA LEU A 35 -6.55 4.08 -6.58
C LEU A 35 -6.73 4.28 -8.10
N GLU A 36 -7.17 5.47 -8.53
CA GLU A 36 -7.27 5.86 -9.94
C GLU A 36 -5.89 5.86 -10.61
N PHE A 37 -4.89 6.46 -9.99
CA PHE A 37 -3.51 6.42 -10.45
C PHE A 37 -3.00 4.97 -10.58
N CYS A 38 -3.28 4.13 -9.58
CA CYS A 38 -2.85 2.74 -9.64
C CYS A 38 -3.56 1.95 -10.74
N ASP A 39 -4.83 2.21 -11.00
CA ASP A 39 -5.56 1.57 -12.10
C ASP A 39 -4.94 1.92 -13.45
N GLU A 40 -4.70 3.21 -13.69
CA GLU A 40 -4.09 3.74 -14.93
C GLU A 40 -2.69 3.15 -15.17
N LYS A 41 -1.88 2.98 -14.11
CA LYS A 41 -0.49 2.51 -14.22
C LYS A 41 -0.32 0.99 -14.12
N GLU A 42 -1.40 0.22 -14.22
CA GLU A 42 -1.39 -1.24 -13.98
C GLU A 42 -0.76 -1.64 -12.63
N LEU A 43 -0.97 -0.84 -11.58
CA LEU A 43 -0.50 -1.08 -10.21
C LEU A 43 -1.65 -1.55 -9.29
N CYS A 44 -1.28 -2.05 -8.12
CA CYS A 44 -2.20 -2.39 -7.04
C CYS A 44 -1.58 -1.98 -5.69
N VAL A 45 -2.45 -1.62 -4.74
CA VAL A 45 -2.06 -1.31 -3.36
C VAL A 45 -2.00 -2.59 -2.52
N ASN A 46 -1.26 -2.59 -1.41
CA ASN A 46 -1.00 -3.76 -0.57
C ASN A 46 -2.18 -4.21 0.33
N THR A 47 -3.42 -3.86 0.01
CA THR A 47 -4.62 -4.17 0.83
C THR A 47 -5.20 -5.57 0.57
N TRP A 48 -4.40 -6.51 0.05
CA TRP A 48 -4.80 -7.88 -0.28
C TRP A 48 -4.68 -8.86 0.89
N PHE A 49 -3.86 -8.53 1.89
CA PHE A 49 -3.54 -9.45 2.97
C PHE A 49 -4.50 -9.27 4.15
N ARG A 50 -5.10 -10.38 4.61
CA ARG A 50 -5.93 -10.38 5.82
C ARG A 50 -5.02 -10.27 7.05
N LYS A 51 -5.10 -9.14 7.74
CA LYS A 51 -4.32 -8.83 8.95
C LYS A 51 -5.19 -8.15 10.01
N THR A 52 -4.76 -8.26 11.26
CA THR A 52 -5.29 -7.45 12.37
C THR A 52 -5.03 -5.97 12.13
N LYS A 53 -5.91 -5.08 12.62
CA LYS A 53 -5.76 -3.62 12.51
C LYS A 53 -4.34 -3.14 12.89
N LYS A 54 -3.81 -3.61 14.02
CA LYS A 54 -2.47 -3.25 14.53
C LYS A 54 -1.32 -3.49 13.53
N ARG A 55 -1.47 -4.46 12.63
CA ARG A 55 -0.48 -4.85 11.61
C ARG A 55 -0.67 -4.18 10.25
N LYS A 56 -1.71 -3.34 10.12
CA LYS A 56 -2.00 -2.54 8.92
C LYS A 56 -1.80 -1.05 9.17
N VAL A 57 -2.09 -0.60 10.40
CA VAL A 57 -1.88 0.79 10.81
C VAL A 57 -0.41 1.15 10.59
N THR A 58 -0.20 2.26 9.88
CA THR A 58 1.11 2.79 9.51
C THR A 58 1.42 4.08 10.27
N PHE A 59 0.39 4.81 10.71
CA PHE A 59 0.54 6.02 11.52
C PHE A 59 -0.41 5.99 12.73
N SER A 60 0.08 6.45 13.87
CA SER A 60 -0.61 6.42 15.15
C SER A 60 -0.25 7.65 15.99
N ALA A 61 -1.18 8.58 16.17
CA ALA A 61 -0.98 9.78 16.99
C ALA A 61 -2.27 10.20 17.71
N GLY A 62 -2.17 10.56 19.00
CA GLY A 62 -3.32 11.05 19.77
C GLY A 62 -4.52 10.10 19.81
N GLY A 63 -4.29 8.78 19.78
CA GLY A 63 -5.34 7.76 19.74
C GLY A 63 -5.94 7.50 18.35
N ASN A 64 -5.57 8.28 17.33
CA ASN A 64 -5.96 8.06 15.95
C ASN A 64 -4.98 7.11 15.26
N GLU A 65 -5.50 6.08 14.61
CA GLU A 65 -4.72 5.08 13.90
C GLU A 65 -5.15 5.03 12.43
N THR A 66 -4.20 5.24 11.51
CA THR A 66 -4.46 5.33 10.07
C THR A 66 -3.58 4.38 9.26
N GLU A 67 -4.03 4.07 8.05
CA GLU A 67 -3.30 3.31 7.03
C GLU A 67 -3.09 4.26 5.85
N ILE A 68 -1.94 4.92 5.81
CA ILE A 68 -1.60 5.96 4.82
C ILE A 68 -0.30 5.66 4.06
N ASP A 69 0.51 4.73 4.56
CA ASP A 69 1.69 4.22 3.87
C ASP A 69 1.35 2.98 3.05
N PHE A 70 1.59 3.04 1.75
CA PHE A 70 1.28 1.92 0.84
C PHE A 70 2.51 1.45 0.07
N MET A 71 2.46 0.16 -0.26
CA MET A 71 3.31 -0.42 -1.28
C MET A 71 2.51 -0.60 -2.55
N LEU A 72 2.97 0.07 -3.60
CA LEU A 72 2.43 -0.08 -4.95
C LEU A 72 3.22 -1.17 -5.66
N VAL A 73 2.51 -2.14 -6.22
CA VAL A 73 3.10 -3.26 -6.96
C VAL A 73 2.40 -3.41 -8.29
N GLY A 74 3.15 -3.63 -9.37
CA GLY A 74 2.55 -3.94 -10.67
C GLY A 74 1.62 -5.15 -10.56
N ARG A 75 0.41 -5.06 -11.13
CA ARG A 75 -0.63 -6.10 -11.06
C ARG A 75 -0.10 -7.48 -11.43
N LYS A 76 0.69 -7.56 -12.51
CA LYS A 76 1.35 -8.79 -13.00
C LYS A 76 2.41 -9.35 -12.02
N ASN A 77 2.97 -8.48 -11.18
CA ASN A 77 4.02 -8.80 -10.21
C ASN A 77 3.48 -9.02 -8.77
N ARG A 78 2.19 -8.74 -8.51
CA ARG A 78 1.55 -8.95 -7.18
C ARG A 78 1.77 -10.37 -6.65
N LYS A 79 1.82 -11.37 -7.54
CA LYS A 79 2.08 -12.79 -7.19
C LYS A 79 3.40 -13.02 -6.44
N TYR A 80 4.37 -12.09 -6.55
CA TYR A 80 5.64 -12.17 -5.85
C TYR A 80 5.59 -11.51 -4.46
N LEU A 81 4.58 -10.69 -4.19
CA LEU A 81 4.34 -10.11 -2.88
C LEU A 81 3.66 -11.15 -1.99
N ARG A 82 4.38 -11.66 -0.99
CA ARG A 82 3.90 -12.69 -0.07
C ARG A 82 3.18 -12.11 1.12
N ASP A 83 3.65 -10.96 1.60
CA ASP A 83 3.04 -10.25 2.71
C ASP A 83 3.43 -8.78 2.72
N VAL A 84 2.58 -7.95 3.32
CA VAL A 84 2.95 -6.60 3.78
C VAL A 84 2.39 -6.40 5.17
N LYS A 85 3.25 -5.98 6.09
CA LYS A 85 2.91 -5.84 7.50
C LYS A 85 3.59 -4.63 8.10
N THR A 86 2.98 -4.06 9.13
CA THR A 86 3.64 -3.07 9.96
C THR A 86 4.29 -3.70 11.19
N ILE A 87 5.45 -3.16 11.57
CA ILE A 87 6.12 -3.46 12.82
C ILE A 87 5.79 -2.30 13.77
N PRO A 88 5.04 -2.55 14.86
CA PRO A 88 4.79 -1.52 15.85
C PRO A 88 6.10 -1.11 16.53
N GLY A 89 6.27 0.18 16.77
CA GLY A 89 7.38 0.77 17.50
C GLY A 89 6.86 1.92 18.38
N GLU A 90 7.79 2.65 19.00
CA GLU A 90 7.47 3.78 19.90
C GLU A 90 7.15 5.08 19.15
N LEU A 91 7.49 5.15 17.85
CA LEU A 91 7.24 6.30 17.01
C LEU A 91 5.80 6.30 16.46
N GLN A 92 5.34 7.49 16.06
CA GLN A 92 4.03 7.67 15.44
C GLN A 92 3.92 6.89 14.12
N TYR A 93 4.96 6.96 13.28
CA TYR A 93 5.06 6.16 12.07
C TYR A 93 5.62 4.77 12.38
N ARG A 94 4.93 3.74 11.87
CA ARG A 94 5.28 2.33 12.02
C ARG A 94 5.99 1.86 10.76
N LEU A 95 7.03 1.04 10.93
CA LEU A 95 7.78 0.51 9.80
C LEU A 95 6.91 -0.46 8.98
N VAL A 96 6.76 -0.20 7.67
CA VAL A 96 6.11 -1.12 6.73
C VAL A 96 7.17 -2.07 6.15
N VAL A 97 6.90 -3.38 6.22
CA VAL A 97 7.79 -4.44 5.77
C VAL A 97 7.11 -5.28 4.70
N ALA A 98 7.85 -5.52 3.62
CA ALA A 98 7.48 -6.34 2.48
C ALA A 98 8.14 -7.73 2.57
N ASP A 99 7.35 -8.79 2.48
CA ASP A 99 7.90 -10.12 2.21
C ASP A 99 7.75 -10.42 0.71
N LEU A 100 8.87 -10.61 0.01
CA LEU A 100 8.93 -10.88 -1.43
C LEU A 100 9.46 -12.28 -1.71
N ASP A 101 8.94 -12.94 -2.74
CA ASP A 101 9.53 -14.17 -3.27
C ASP A 101 10.84 -13.85 -4.01
N LYS A 102 11.97 -14.19 -3.37
CA LYS A 102 13.33 -13.89 -3.84
C LYS A 102 13.64 -14.46 -5.24
N ARG A 103 12.91 -15.46 -5.72
CA ARG A 103 13.29 -16.20 -6.92
C ARG A 103 13.31 -15.38 -8.21
N LYS A 104 12.71 -14.18 -8.28
CA LYS A 104 12.69 -13.33 -9.51
C LYS A 104 12.61 -11.82 -9.29
N VAL A 105 13.04 -11.28 -8.14
CA VAL A 105 13.16 -9.81 -7.99
C VAL A 105 14.44 -9.37 -8.70
N LYS A 106 14.31 -8.73 -9.87
CA LYS A 106 15.42 -7.96 -10.45
C LYS A 106 15.57 -6.67 -9.65
N GLU A 107 16.78 -6.36 -9.22
CA GLU A 107 17.11 -5.06 -8.67
C GLU A 107 16.81 -3.98 -9.72
N CYS A 108 15.84 -3.12 -9.45
CA CYS A 108 15.55 -1.96 -10.31
C CYS A 108 16.20 -0.73 -9.68
N VAL A 109 17.36 -0.34 -10.20
CA VAL A 109 17.97 0.96 -9.93
C VAL A 109 17.23 2.01 -10.76
N ARG A 110 16.76 3.10 -10.11
CA ARG A 110 16.16 4.25 -10.80
C ARG A 110 17.13 4.78 -11.86
N LYS A 111 16.76 4.74 -13.14
CA LYS A 111 17.32 5.65 -14.14
C LYS A 111 16.56 6.97 -13.97
N GLY A 112 17.28 8.05 -13.71
CA GLY A 112 16.69 9.39 -13.53
C GLY A 112 15.78 9.75 -14.71
N MET A 113 14.64 10.39 -14.42
CA MET A 113 13.86 11.06 -15.47
C MET A 113 14.72 12.21 -16.00
N ALA A 114 15.17 12.09 -17.25
CA ALA A 114 15.67 13.25 -17.97
C ALA A 114 14.47 14.12 -18.33
N GLU A 115 14.38 15.29 -17.71
CA GLU A 115 13.50 16.37 -18.14
C GLU A 115 13.94 16.81 -19.55
N ARG A 116 12.98 17.02 -20.44
CA ARG A 116 13.17 17.62 -21.77
C ARG A 116 12.59 19.02 -21.77
#